data_AF-A0A7C5FFR8-F1
#
_entry.id   AF-A0A7C5FFR8-F1
#
_cell.length_a   1.000
_cell.length_b   1.000
_cell.length_c   1.000
_cell.angle_alpha   90.00
_cell.angle_beta   90.00
_cell.angle_gamma   90.00
#
_symmetry.space_group_name_H-M   'P 1'
#
loop_
_entity.id
_entity.type
_entity.pdbx_description
1 polymer ?
#
loop_
_entity_poly.entity_id
_entity_poly.type
_entity_poly.pdbx_seq_one_letter_code
_entity_poly.pdbx_strand_id
1 'polypeptide(L)'
;MSEITQAQCDESGEYNANNCYPAAYGSWNLVCAASSTVNSCDGNTDTDVGWACTFPLQYHADPTVTGTPKASYNWIAAAKATDDDSASSSLVDSTTYSNELDKFLAYDLATTTLAYGTVGPNQESSEKNTAVLATGNIGLDENLSGTNMCTDYPTCSGDTIPVSQQHYNLTPGQGWSNGTALSTSTVEVELNCPKTTVTNNPASSTTYWILKIPENQPTGTYTGQNTIEGKVDNENYGS
;
A
#
# COMPACT_ATOMS: atom_id res chain seq x y z
N MET A 1 -0.38 10.11 -22.32
CA MET A 1 0.07 9.05 -23.26
C MET A 1 0.25 7.75 -22.47
N SER A 2 0.12 6.56 -23.04
CA SER A 2 0.37 5.32 -22.29
C SER A 2 1.87 5.07 -22.11
N GLU A 3 2.26 4.44 -21.01
CA GLU A 3 3.63 3.94 -20.82
C GLU A 3 3.90 2.73 -21.73
N ILE A 4 2.95 1.79 -21.77
CA ILE A 4 3.01 0.58 -22.57
C ILE A 4 2.06 0.74 -23.75
N THR A 5 2.54 0.47 -24.96
CA THR A 5 1.71 0.54 -26.17
C THR A 5 0.78 -0.66 -26.26
N GLN A 6 -0.34 -0.54 -26.98
CA GLN A 6 -1.25 -1.69 -27.19
C GLN A 6 -0.56 -2.94 -27.73
N ALA A 7 0.49 -2.80 -28.55
CA ALA A 7 1.21 -3.92 -29.17
C ALA A 7 2.17 -4.64 -28.22
N GLN A 8 2.25 -4.17 -26.98
CA GLN A 8 2.99 -4.76 -25.87
C GLN A 8 2.06 -5.05 -24.70
N CYS A 9 0.74 -4.98 -24.94
CA CYS A 9 -0.31 -5.23 -23.99
C CYS A 9 -1.54 -5.85 -24.67
N ASP A 10 -1.32 -6.84 -25.53
CA ASP A 10 -2.39 -7.55 -26.24
C ASP A 10 -2.32 -9.07 -26.07
N GLU A 11 -1.18 -9.62 -25.64
CA GLU A 11 -0.99 -11.05 -25.44
C GLU A 11 -0.99 -11.46 -23.96
N SER A 12 -1.38 -12.71 -23.68
CA SER A 12 -1.49 -13.22 -22.30
C SER A 12 -0.16 -13.16 -21.52
N GLY A 13 0.97 -13.32 -22.22
CA GLY A 13 2.31 -13.25 -21.64
C GLY A 13 2.78 -11.84 -21.27
N GLU A 14 2.05 -10.81 -21.67
CA GLU A 14 2.38 -9.39 -21.44
C GLU A 14 1.66 -8.81 -20.23
N TYR A 15 0.74 -9.57 -19.62
CA TYR A 15 0.04 -9.16 -18.42
C TYR A 15 1.02 -8.72 -17.33
N ASN A 16 0.82 -7.49 -16.86
CA ASN A 16 1.53 -6.91 -15.74
C ASN A 16 0.53 -6.13 -14.88
N ALA A 17 0.28 -6.62 -13.67
CA ALA A 17 -0.60 -6.00 -12.71
C ALA A 17 -0.27 -4.52 -12.40
N ASN A 18 0.94 -4.05 -12.67
CA ASN A 18 1.32 -2.65 -12.49
C ASN A 18 0.85 -1.74 -13.62
N ASN A 19 0.85 -2.19 -14.88
CA ASN A 19 0.66 -1.29 -16.03
C ASN A 19 0.05 -1.90 -17.31
N CYS A 20 -0.30 -3.19 -17.32
CA CYS A 20 -0.84 -3.86 -18.50
C CYS A 20 -1.82 -4.99 -18.17
N TYR A 21 -3.04 -4.88 -18.72
CA TYR A 21 -4.12 -5.87 -18.54
C TYR A 21 -4.71 -6.27 -19.91
N PRO A 22 -4.08 -7.22 -20.64
CA PRO A 22 -4.55 -7.63 -21.94
C PRO A 22 -5.80 -8.51 -21.81
N ALA A 23 -6.76 -8.35 -22.72
CA ALA A 23 -7.96 -9.18 -22.77
C ALA A 23 -7.65 -10.69 -22.94
N ALA A 24 -6.50 -11.02 -23.53
CA ALA A 24 -6.01 -12.39 -23.69
C ALA A 24 -5.59 -13.06 -22.36
N TYR A 25 -5.36 -12.27 -21.30
CA TYR A 25 -5.12 -12.82 -19.97
C TYR A 25 -6.43 -13.33 -19.38
N GLY A 26 -6.56 -14.63 -19.16
CA GLY A 26 -7.85 -15.23 -18.76
C GLY A 26 -8.25 -15.01 -17.29
N SER A 27 -7.36 -14.50 -16.45
CA SER A 27 -7.54 -14.55 -14.99
C SER A 27 -7.95 -13.24 -14.32
N TRP A 28 -8.08 -12.14 -15.06
CA TRP A 28 -8.44 -10.83 -14.49
C TRP A 28 -9.92 -10.45 -14.66
N ASN A 29 -10.79 -11.38 -15.09
CA ASN A 29 -12.26 -11.19 -15.11
C ASN A 29 -12.76 -9.96 -15.90
N LEU A 30 -12.21 -9.70 -17.09
CA LEU A 30 -12.78 -8.72 -18.02
C LEU A 30 -14.16 -9.18 -18.50
N VAL A 31 -15.17 -8.32 -18.34
CA VAL A 31 -16.53 -8.56 -18.82
C VAL A 31 -16.95 -7.41 -19.71
N CYS A 32 -17.31 -7.70 -20.96
CA CYS A 32 -17.82 -6.73 -21.92
C CYS A 32 -19.21 -7.15 -22.42
N ALA A 33 -20.13 -6.19 -22.49
CA ALA A 33 -21.45 -6.41 -23.06
C ALA A 33 -21.91 -5.18 -23.86
N ALA A 34 -22.74 -5.41 -24.87
CA ALA A 34 -23.47 -4.33 -25.53
C ALA A 34 -24.26 -3.55 -24.48
N SER A 35 -24.20 -2.22 -24.57
CA SER A 35 -24.70 -1.31 -23.55
C SER A 35 -25.52 -0.20 -24.16
N SER A 36 -26.82 -0.26 -23.92
CA SER A 36 -27.78 0.77 -24.34
C SER A 36 -27.58 2.13 -23.65
N THR A 37 -26.80 2.17 -22.56
CA THR A 37 -26.40 3.45 -21.93
C THR A 37 -25.24 4.12 -22.67
N VAL A 38 -24.50 3.38 -23.48
CA VAL A 38 -23.44 3.91 -24.36
C VAL A 38 -24.02 4.22 -25.74
N ASN A 39 -24.58 3.21 -26.41
CA ASN A 39 -25.36 3.32 -27.64
C ASN A 39 -26.17 2.00 -27.81
N SER A 40 -27.48 2.11 -28.00
CA SER A 40 -28.40 0.98 -28.02
C SER A 40 -28.53 0.23 -29.34
N CYS A 41 -28.08 0.79 -30.47
CA CYS A 41 -28.16 0.15 -31.80
C CYS A 41 -29.57 -0.41 -32.12
N ASP A 42 -30.62 0.36 -31.81
CA ASP A 42 -32.03 -0.08 -31.96
C ASP A 42 -32.59 0.16 -33.38
N GLY A 43 -31.91 0.96 -34.20
CA GLY A 43 -32.32 1.36 -35.54
C GLY A 43 -31.89 0.37 -36.63
N ASN A 44 -32.73 0.19 -37.65
CA ASN A 44 -32.43 -0.68 -38.80
C ASN A 44 -31.39 -0.10 -39.78
N THR A 45 -30.90 1.11 -39.52
CA THR A 45 -29.83 1.78 -40.25
C THR A 45 -28.60 2.03 -39.40
N ASP A 46 -28.61 1.57 -38.14
CA ASP A 46 -27.52 1.83 -37.21
C ASP A 46 -26.28 1.05 -37.68
N THR A 47 -25.14 1.75 -37.67
CA THR A 47 -23.85 1.19 -38.11
C THR A 47 -22.87 1.04 -36.96
N ASP A 48 -23.28 1.40 -35.74
CA ASP A 48 -22.47 1.40 -34.53
C ASP A 48 -23.28 0.95 -33.31
N VAL A 49 -22.61 0.28 -32.38
CA VAL A 49 -23.18 -0.22 -31.13
C VAL A 49 -22.25 0.11 -29.97
N GLY A 50 -22.82 0.51 -28.84
CA GLY A 50 -22.06 0.82 -27.65
C GLY A 50 -21.74 -0.43 -26.85
N TRP A 51 -20.52 -0.54 -26.34
CA TRP A 51 -20.11 -1.62 -25.44
C TRP A 51 -19.61 -1.03 -24.13
N ALA A 52 -19.99 -1.67 -23.02
CA ALA A 52 -19.44 -1.38 -21.71
C ALA A 52 -18.60 -2.56 -21.25
N CYS A 53 -17.36 -2.28 -20.87
CA CYS A 53 -16.43 -3.24 -20.33
C CYS A 53 -16.11 -2.89 -18.87
N THR A 54 -16.17 -3.89 -17.99
CA THR A 54 -15.78 -3.76 -16.59
C THR A 54 -14.66 -4.74 -16.27
N PHE A 55 -13.69 -4.28 -15.50
CA PHE A 55 -12.58 -5.09 -15.05
C PHE A 55 -12.08 -4.61 -13.67
N PRO A 56 -11.53 -5.51 -12.84
CA PRO A 56 -10.81 -5.14 -11.64
C PRO A 56 -9.40 -4.64 -11.98
N LEU A 57 -8.93 -3.66 -11.20
CA LEU A 57 -7.54 -3.21 -11.20
C LEU A 57 -6.87 -3.68 -9.91
N GLN A 58 -5.62 -4.13 -9.98
CA GLN A 58 -4.86 -4.51 -8.78
C GLN A 58 -4.56 -3.27 -7.94
N TYR A 59 -4.57 -3.44 -6.62
CA TYR A 59 -4.37 -2.35 -5.65
C TYR A 59 -3.02 -1.64 -5.79
N HIS A 60 -2.06 -2.28 -6.45
CA HIS A 60 -0.71 -1.77 -6.66
C HIS A 60 -0.45 -1.32 -8.10
N ALA A 61 -1.50 -1.13 -8.90
CA ALA A 61 -1.39 -0.55 -10.24
C ALA A 61 -0.76 0.86 -10.20
N ASP A 62 0.09 1.17 -11.18
CA ASP A 62 0.94 2.35 -11.18
C ASP A 62 0.11 3.66 -11.18
N PRO A 63 0.26 4.51 -10.15
CA PRO A 63 -0.40 5.80 -10.13
C PRO A 63 0.27 6.75 -11.12
N THR A 64 -0.53 7.52 -11.85
CA THR A 64 -0.06 8.36 -12.95
C THR A 64 -0.33 9.86 -12.72
N VAL A 65 -0.52 10.26 -11.47
CA VAL A 65 -0.73 11.65 -11.06
C VAL A 65 0.57 12.35 -10.68
N THR A 66 0.53 13.67 -10.51
CA THR A 66 1.70 14.47 -10.14
C THR A 66 2.40 13.97 -8.87
N GLY A 67 3.73 13.96 -8.92
CA GLY A 67 4.55 13.42 -7.84
C GLY A 67 4.50 11.91 -7.78
N THR A 68 4.42 11.22 -8.93
CA THR A 68 4.75 9.80 -9.06
C THR A 68 5.72 9.63 -10.25
N PRO A 69 6.43 8.50 -10.38
CA PRO A 69 7.37 8.25 -11.48
C PRO A 69 6.66 8.19 -12.83
N LYS A 70 5.35 7.90 -12.81
CA LYS A 70 4.52 7.72 -14.00
C LYS A 70 3.59 8.91 -14.26
N ALA A 71 3.87 10.07 -13.66
CA ALA A 71 3.03 11.28 -13.79
C ALA A 71 2.84 11.80 -15.23
N SER A 72 3.69 11.40 -16.17
CA SER A 72 3.57 11.75 -17.60
C SER A 72 2.69 10.77 -18.40
N TYR A 73 2.30 9.66 -17.78
CA TYR A 73 1.58 8.58 -18.44
C TYR A 73 0.09 8.57 -18.03
N ASN A 74 -0.72 7.80 -18.73
CA ASN A 74 -2.14 7.58 -18.44
C ASN A 74 -2.48 6.11 -18.71
N TRP A 75 -3.55 5.64 -18.07
CA TRP A 75 -4.20 4.38 -18.40
C TRP A 75 -5.09 4.58 -19.63
N ILE A 76 -4.77 3.84 -20.69
CA ILE A 76 -5.49 3.87 -21.98
C ILE A 76 -6.07 2.49 -22.25
N ALA A 77 -7.32 2.45 -22.72
CA ALA A 77 -7.93 1.24 -23.21
C ALA A 77 -7.74 1.12 -24.73
N ALA A 78 -7.48 -0.10 -25.19
CA ALA A 78 -7.48 -0.47 -26.59
C ALA A 78 -8.62 -1.45 -26.86
N ALA A 79 -9.26 -1.35 -28.03
CA ALA A 79 -10.35 -2.23 -28.40
C ALA A 79 -10.21 -2.73 -29.85
N LYS A 80 -10.68 -3.96 -30.09
CA LYS A 80 -10.91 -4.53 -31.41
C LYS A 80 -12.28 -5.18 -31.44
N ALA A 81 -12.93 -5.16 -32.59
CA ALA A 81 -14.16 -5.89 -32.82
C ALA A 81 -13.85 -7.17 -33.58
N THR A 82 -14.59 -8.24 -33.25
CA THR A 82 -14.63 -9.48 -34.02
C THR A 82 -16.08 -9.76 -34.34
N ASP A 83 -16.40 -10.01 -35.61
CA ASP A 83 -17.76 -10.39 -36.04
C ASP A 83 -18.02 -11.90 -35.93
N ASP A 84 -19.23 -12.32 -36.26
CA ASP A 84 -19.67 -13.72 -36.24
C ASP A 84 -19.02 -14.58 -37.33
N ASP A 85 -18.46 -13.96 -38.36
CA ASP A 85 -17.63 -14.60 -39.39
C ASP A 85 -16.15 -14.73 -38.98
N SER A 86 -15.82 -14.37 -37.73
CA SER A 86 -14.46 -14.38 -37.17
C SER A 86 -13.48 -13.41 -37.85
N ALA A 87 -13.98 -12.40 -38.56
CA ALA A 87 -13.14 -11.30 -39.02
C ALA A 87 -12.94 -10.30 -37.88
N SER A 88 -11.69 -9.86 -37.68
CA SER A 88 -11.35 -8.87 -36.65
C SER A 88 -10.86 -7.57 -37.24
N SER A 89 -11.22 -6.45 -36.61
CA SER A 89 -10.54 -5.18 -36.81
C SER A 89 -9.12 -5.21 -36.26
N SER A 90 -8.31 -4.20 -36.60
CA SER A 90 -7.11 -3.90 -35.82
C SER A 90 -7.48 -3.54 -34.38
N LEU A 91 -6.58 -3.82 -33.44
CA LEU A 91 -6.62 -3.22 -32.10
C LEU A 91 -6.30 -1.74 -32.21
N VAL A 92 -7.07 -0.88 -31.53
CA VAL A 92 -6.91 0.58 -31.60
C VAL A 92 -7.01 1.18 -30.19
N ASP A 93 -6.01 1.98 -29.82
CA ASP A 93 -5.96 2.79 -28.60
C ASP A 93 -6.95 3.96 -28.66
N SER A 94 -7.49 4.34 -27.50
CA SER A 94 -8.22 5.60 -27.40
C SER A 94 -7.28 6.81 -27.60
N THR A 95 -7.62 7.68 -28.54
CA THR A 95 -6.94 8.96 -28.77
C THR A 95 -7.63 10.13 -28.06
N THR A 96 -8.84 9.91 -27.55
CA THR A 96 -9.70 10.93 -26.92
C THR A 96 -9.77 10.76 -25.42
N TYR A 97 -9.79 9.52 -24.93
CA TYR A 97 -10.00 9.21 -23.52
C TYR A 97 -8.73 8.60 -22.93
N SER A 98 -8.27 9.21 -21.84
CA SER A 98 -7.17 8.67 -21.04
C SER A 98 -7.50 8.92 -19.58
N ASN A 99 -7.27 7.94 -18.73
CA ASN A 99 -7.55 8.04 -17.30
C ASN A 99 -6.24 8.17 -16.54
N GLU A 100 -6.21 9.07 -15.57
CA GLU A 100 -5.16 9.09 -14.56
C GLU A 100 -5.54 8.12 -13.43
N LEU A 101 -4.54 7.45 -12.84
CA LEU A 101 -4.72 6.67 -11.63
C LEU A 101 -4.13 7.41 -10.44
N ASP A 102 -4.94 7.69 -9.44
CA ASP A 102 -4.52 8.43 -8.24
C ASP A 102 -3.67 7.57 -7.31
N LYS A 103 -2.99 8.24 -6.37
CA LYS A 103 -2.26 7.59 -5.28
C LYS A 103 -3.26 6.97 -4.31
N PHE A 104 -2.97 5.76 -3.89
CA PHE A 104 -3.73 5.00 -2.92
C PHE A 104 -2.78 4.59 -1.80
N LEU A 105 -2.81 5.36 -0.71
CA LEU A 105 -2.10 5.02 0.53
C LEU A 105 -2.93 4.00 1.30
N ALA A 106 -2.42 2.78 1.39
CA ALA A 106 -2.98 1.73 2.22
C ALA A 106 -1.86 0.86 2.78
N TYR A 107 -2.04 0.40 4.00
CA TYR A 107 -1.07 -0.45 4.68
C TYR A 107 -1.73 -1.39 5.68
N ASP A 108 -0.99 -2.41 6.07
CA ASP A 108 -1.32 -3.32 7.16
C ASP A 108 -0.11 -3.48 8.10
N LEU A 109 -0.32 -4.04 9.28
CA LEU A 109 0.74 -4.36 10.24
C LEU A 109 0.85 -5.87 10.42
N ALA A 110 2.03 -6.43 10.11
CA ALA A 110 2.29 -7.86 10.29
C ALA A 110 2.27 -8.29 11.77
N THR A 111 2.47 -7.35 12.70
CA THR A 111 2.42 -7.59 14.14
C THR A 111 1.80 -6.39 14.84
N THR A 112 0.73 -6.64 15.59
CA THR A 112 -0.02 -5.61 16.32
C THR A 112 0.17 -5.68 17.83
N THR A 113 0.95 -6.65 18.33
CA THR A 113 1.22 -6.85 19.76
C THR A 113 2.71 -7.02 20.01
N LEU A 114 3.27 -6.19 20.90
CA LEU A 114 4.66 -6.25 21.33
C LEU A 114 4.76 -6.81 22.75
N ALA A 115 5.11 -8.09 22.88
CA ALA A 115 5.29 -8.74 24.18
C ALA A 115 6.76 -8.67 24.62
N TYR A 116 7.09 -7.72 25.49
CA TYR A 116 8.45 -7.56 26.04
C TYR A 116 8.84 -8.62 27.06
N GLY A 117 7.87 -9.33 27.65
CA GLY A 117 8.09 -10.35 28.67
C GLY A 117 8.50 -9.76 30.03
N THR A 118 9.17 -10.55 30.86
CA THR A 118 9.67 -10.11 32.17
C THR A 118 10.96 -9.34 32.01
N VAL A 119 10.95 -8.05 32.36
CA VAL A 119 12.12 -7.17 32.35
C VAL A 119 12.29 -6.59 33.75
N GLY A 120 13.50 -6.70 34.31
CA GLY A 120 13.79 -6.19 35.65
C GLY A 120 13.96 -4.66 35.68
N PRO A 121 13.85 -4.01 36.85
CA PRO A 121 14.15 -2.59 36.98
C PRO A 121 15.56 -2.23 36.49
N ASN A 122 15.67 -1.09 35.82
CA ASN A 122 16.89 -0.61 35.14
C ASN A 122 17.43 -1.54 34.03
N GLN A 123 16.68 -2.57 33.62
CA GLN A 123 17.05 -3.47 32.53
C GLN A 123 16.32 -3.11 31.23
N GLU A 124 16.92 -3.55 30.12
CA GLU A 124 16.36 -3.45 28.77
C GLU A 124 15.66 -4.75 28.39
N SER A 125 14.60 -4.65 27.61
CA SER A 125 13.93 -5.79 27.02
C SER A 125 14.76 -6.41 25.90
N SER A 126 14.41 -7.63 25.51
CA SER A 126 14.75 -8.10 24.17
C SER A 126 14.08 -7.22 23.11
N GLU A 127 14.72 -7.07 21.94
CA GLU A 127 14.16 -6.36 20.80
C GLU A 127 12.87 -7.04 20.31
N LYS A 128 11.89 -6.21 19.94
CA LYS A 128 10.65 -6.59 19.26
C LYS A 128 10.57 -5.85 17.95
N ASN A 129 9.64 -6.22 17.08
CA ASN A 129 9.45 -5.52 15.82
C ASN A 129 7.98 -5.48 15.41
N THR A 130 7.66 -4.47 14.63
CA THR A 130 6.47 -4.38 13.78
C THR A 130 6.94 -4.24 12.35
N ALA A 131 6.23 -4.84 11.41
CA ALA A 131 6.47 -4.60 9.99
C ALA A 131 5.22 -3.99 9.36
N VAL A 132 5.39 -2.86 8.70
CA VAL A 132 4.36 -2.28 7.84
C VAL A 132 4.38 -3.02 6.52
N LEU A 133 3.21 -3.37 6.01
CA LEU A 133 2.99 -3.98 4.70
C LEU A 133 2.35 -2.95 3.79
N ALA A 134 2.98 -2.57 2.69
CA ALA A 134 2.43 -1.63 1.72
C ALA A 134 1.32 -2.30 0.89
N THR A 135 0.06 -2.03 1.20
CA THR A 135 -1.12 -2.60 0.51
C THR A 135 -1.81 -1.59 -0.42
N GLY A 136 -1.14 -0.48 -0.70
CA GLY A 136 -1.52 0.54 -1.67
C GLY A 136 -0.67 0.51 -2.95
N ASN A 137 -0.75 1.57 -3.74
CA ASN A 137 0.02 1.73 -4.98
C ASN A 137 1.16 2.76 -4.90
N ILE A 138 1.59 3.10 -3.69
CA ILE A 138 2.72 4.00 -3.45
C ILE A 138 3.61 3.45 -2.32
N GLY A 139 4.85 3.94 -2.25
CA GLY A 139 5.70 3.76 -1.08
C GLY A 139 5.17 4.56 0.11
N LEU A 140 5.60 4.19 1.31
CA LEU A 140 5.17 4.85 2.54
C LEU A 140 6.27 4.95 3.58
N ASP A 141 6.19 6.03 4.32
CA ASP A 141 6.84 6.25 5.60
C ASP A 141 5.84 6.07 6.73
N GLU A 142 6.28 6.28 7.97
CA GLU A 142 5.39 6.19 9.12
C GLU A 142 5.52 7.41 10.04
N ASN A 143 4.41 7.69 10.71
CA ASN A 143 4.26 8.64 11.77
C ASN A 143 4.11 7.84 13.06
N LEU A 144 5.03 8.03 14.01
CA LEU A 144 5.07 7.29 15.25
C LEU A 144 4.69 8.15 16.45
N SER A 145 3.83 7.61 17.30
CA SER A 145 3.59 8.12 18.66
C SER A 145 3.21 6.98 19.60
N GLY A 146 3.05 7.26 20.88
CA GLY A 146 2.52 6.27 21.82
C GLY A 146 2.07 6.86 23.14
N THR A 147 1.67 5.97 24.04
CA THR A 147 1.26 6.30 25.40
C THR A 147 2.26 5.78 26.41
N ASN A 148 2.17 6.28 27.65
CA ASN A 148 2.79 5.59 28.77
C ASN A 148 2.25 4.15 28.85
N MET A 149 3.08 3.23 29.31
CA MET A 149 2.60 1.92 29.74
C MET A 149 2.20 2.00 31.20
N CYS A 150 1.09 1.39 31.60
CA CYS A 150 0.60 1.48 32.97
C CYS A 150 -0.06 0.18 33.42
N THR A 151 -0.17 -0.02 34.73
CA THR A 151 -0.75 -1.25 35.31
C THR A 151 -2.27 -1.33 35.13
N ASP A 152 -2.91 -0.22 34.78
CA ASP A 152 -4.35 -0.05 34.63
C ASP A 152 -4.72 0.65 33.30
N TYR A 153 -4.06 0.30 32.19
CA TYR A 153 -4.38 0.86 30.88
C TYR A 153 -5.86 0.63 30.49
N PRO A 154 -6.57 1.62 29.93
CA PRO A 154 -6.11 2.93 29.47
C PRO A 154 -6.21 4.08 30.48
N THR A 155 -6.62 3.85 31.74
CA THR A 155 -6.82 4.94 32.71
C THR A 155 -5.50 5.51 33.22
N CYS A 156 -4.46 4.67 33.30
CA CYS A 156 -3.11 5.05 33.73
C CYS A 156 -3.08 5.91 35.02
N SER A 157 -3.89 5.51 36.00
CA SER A 157 -3.92 6.10 37.34
C SER A 157 -3.02 5.34 38.32
N GLY A 158 -2.54 4.15 37.95
CA GLY A 158 -1.57 3.37 38.70
C GLY A 158 -0.12 3.72 38.38
N ASP A 159 0.78 2.77 38.63
CA ASP A 159 2.19 2.92 38.27
C ASP A 159 2.34 3.00 36.75
N THR A 160 3.26 3.86 36.30
CA THR A 160 3.49 4.09 34.87
C THR A 160 4.96 3.93 34.51
N ILE A 161 5.19 3.40 33.31
CA ILE A 161 6.46 3.49 32.59
C ILE A 161 6.27 4.59 31.53
N PRO A 162 7.05 5.68 31.57
CA PRO A 162 6.90 6.78 30.62
C PRO A 162 7.07 6.32 29.17
N VAL A 163 6.34 6.93 28.23
CA VAL A 163 6.46 6.64 26.80
C VAL A 163 7.89 6.79 26.29
N SER A 164 8.65 7.73 26.87
CA SER A 164 10.07 7.97 26.54
C SER A 164 11.00 6.81 26.93
N GLN A 165 10.50 5.77 27.59
CA GLN A 165 11.26 4.54 27.83
C GLN A 165 11.05 3.48 26.72
N GLN A 166 10.07 3.69 25.84
CA GLN A 166 9.87 2.91 24.64
C GLN A 166 10.68 3.57 23.54
N HIS A 167 11.71 2.88 23.05
CA HIS A 167 12.58 3.38 21.99
C HIS A 167 12.36 2.58 20.71
N TYR A 168 12.40 3.26 19.58
CA TYR A 168 12.33 2.65 18.26
C TYR A 168 13.64 2.83 17.48
N ASN A 169 13.87 1.92 16.53
CA ASN A 169 14.99 1.94 15.57
C ASN A 169 14.50 1.48 14.20
N LEU A 170 15.11 2.00 13.13
CA LEU A 170 14.87 1.56 11.74
C LEU A 170 15.93 0.54 11.25
N THR A 171 16.87 0.18 12.12
CA THR A 171 17.90 -0.84 11.87
C THR A 171 17.90 -1.79 13.05
N PRO A 172 18.03 -3.12 12.85
CA PRO A 172 18.02 -4.07 13.94
C PRO A 172 19.25 -3.94 14.84
N GLY A 173 19.12 -4.36 16.10
CA GLY A 173 20.25 -4.61 17.00
C GLY A 173 20.96 -3.36 17.52
N GLN A 174 20.32 -2.19 17.46
CA GLN A 174 20.93 -0.94 17.93
C GLN A 174 20.96 -0.82 19.47
N GLY A 175 20.07 -1.53 20.17
CA GLY A 175 19.92 -1.39 21.63
C GLY A 175 19.08 -0.16 22.02
N TRP A 176 18.73 -0.05 23.31
CA TRP A 176 17.88 1.03 23.79
C TRP A 176 18.59 2.39 23.69
N SER A 177 19.87 2.49 24.09
CA SER A 177 20.59 3.77 24.17
C SER A 177 20.84 4.45 22.82
N ASN A 178 20.81 3.69 21.72
CA ASN A 178 20.95 4.22 20.35
C ASN A 178 19.59 4.45 19.67
N GLY A 179 18.50 3.97 20.27
CA GLY A 179 17.16 4.16 19.75
C GLY A 179 16.61 5.56 19.99
N THR A 180 15.61 5.91 19.19
CA THR A 180 14.89 7.18 19.36
C THR A 180 13.75 6.98 20.35
N ALA A 181 13.68 7.84 21.36
CA ALA A 181 12.62 7.79 22.35
C ALA A 181 11.27 8.13 21.72
N LEU A 182 10.28 7.25 21.89
CA LEU A 182 8.90 7.51 21.50
C LEU A 182 8.31 8.63 22.36
N SER A 183 7.37 9.37 21.79
CA SER A 183 6.68 10.46 22.48
C SER A 183 5.17 10.38 22.29
N THR A 184 4.41 11.16 23.06
CA THR A 184 2.96 11.32 22.85
C THR A 184 2.62 12.17 21.64
N SER A 185 3.60 12.92 21.11
CA SER A 185 3.46 13.69 19.89
C SER A 185 3.90 12.83 18.70
N THR A 186 3.11 12.87 17.64
CA THR A 186 3.42 12.20 16.38
C THR A 186 4.68 12.80 15.76
N VAL A 187 5.62 11.93 15.42
CA VAL A 187 6.86 12.27 14.71
C VAL A 187 6.96 11.39 13.47
N GLU A 188 7.23 12.02 12.33
CA GLU A 188 7.55 11.31 11.09
C GLU A 188 8.91 10.62 11.19
N VAL A 189 9.00 9.42 10.62
CA VAL A 189 10.24 8.69 10.46
C VAL A 189 10.34 8.14 9.05
N GLU A 190 11.54 8.25 8.49
CA GLU A 190 11.88 7.83 7.13
C GLU A 190 12.03 6.29 7.06
N LEU A 191 10.92 5.57 7.17
CA LEU A 191 10.89 4.11 7.10
C LEU A 191 11.26 3.61 5.70
N ASN A 192 10.97 4.41 4.66
CA ASN A 192 11.27 4.13 3.26
C ASN A 192 10.70 2.76 2.81
N CYS A 193 9.45 2.45 3.15
CA CYS A 193 8.81 1.22 2.69
C CYS A 193 8.46 1.36 1.20
N PRO A 194 9.01 0.51 0.30
CA PRO A 194 8.76 0.68 -1.12
C PRO A 194 7.31 0.32 -1.47
N LYS A 195 6.88 0.79 -2.65
CA LYS A 195 5.63 0.36 -3.29
C LYS A 195 5.65 -1.15 -3.54
N THR A 196 4.52 -1.82 -3.35
CA THR A 196 4.33 -3.21 -3.78
C THR A 196 4.30 -3.34 -5.31
N THR A 197 4.98 -4.34 -5.86
CA THR A 197 5.01 -4.61 -7.31
C THR A 197 4.44 -5.98 -7.68
N VAL A 198 4.13 -6.83 -6.70
CA VAL A 198 3.68 -8.21 -6.89
C VAL A 198 2.45 -8.50 -6.02
N THR A 199 1.36 -8.97 -6.66
CA THR A 199 -0.01 -9.04 -6.10
C THR A 199 -0.17 -9.80 -4.79
N ASN A 200 0.72 -10.75 -4.46
CA ASN A 200 0.62 -11.57 -3.25
C ASN A 200 1.88 -11.50 -2.36
N ASN A 201 2.74 -10.51 -2.61
CA ASN A 201 3.94 -10.29 -1.81
C ASN A 201 4.09 -8.80 -1.55
N PRO A 202 3.30 -8.25 -0.60
CA PRO A 202 3.41 -6.84 -0.24
C PRO A 202 4.84 -6.49 0.14
N ALA A 203 5.32 -5.35 -0.36
CA ALA A 203 6.54 -4.75 0.13
C ALA A 203 6.40 -4.46 1.63
N SER A 204 7.50 -4.60 2.37
CA SER A 204 7.50 -4.38 3.80
C SER A 204 8.80 -3.77 4.29
N SER A 205 8.67 -2.96 5.33
CA SER A 205 9.77 -2.41 6.12
C SER A 205 9.47 -2.57 7.60
N THR A 206 10.52 -2.63 8.42
CA THR A 206 10.44 -3.05 9.82
C THR A 206 10.92 -1.95 10.77
N THR A 207 10.15 -1.74 11.82
CA THR A 207 10.47 -0.87 12.96
C THR A 207 10.75 -1.73 14.18
N TYR A 208 11.90 -1.52 14.81
CA TYR A 208 12.40 -2.31 15.93
C TYR A 208 12.16 -1.56 17.24
N TRP A 209 11.66 -2.25 18.25
CA TRP A 209 11.20 -1.68 19.51
C TRP A 209 11.95 -2.27 20.69
N ILE A 210 12.41 -1.42 21.60
CA ILE A 210 13.08 -1.82 22.85
C ILE A 210 12.51 -0.99 23.99
N LEU A 211 12.23 -1.65 25.11
CA LEU A 211 11.73 -1.04 26.34
C LEU A 211 12.82 -1.07 27.41
N LYS A 212 13.05 0.04 28.12
CA LYS A 212 13.83 0.05 29.36
C LYS A 212 12.91 0.27 30.55
N ILE A 213 13.06 -0.54 31.59
CA ILE A 213 12.28 -0.37 32.81
C ILE A 213 12.99 0.63 33.72
N PRO A 214 12.32 1.70 34.23
CA PRO A 214 12.91 2.59 35.22
C PRO A 214 13.39 1.86 36.49
N GLU A 215 14.42 2.38 37.15
CA GLU A 215 15.04 1.73 38.33
C GLU A 215 14.06 1.51 39.50
N ASN A 216 13.10 2.43 39.68
CA ASN A 216 12.13 2.36 40.77
C ASN A 216 10.76 1.83 40.34
N GLN A 217 10.69 1.12 39.21
CA GLN A 217 9.43 0.57 38.72
C GLN A 217 9.00 -0.65 39.56
N PRO A 218 7.79 -0.64 40.16
CA PRO A 218 7.25 -1.82 40.81
C PRO A 218 7.08 -2.99 39.84
N THR A 219 7.16 -4.21 40.37
CA THR A 219 6.82 -5.41 39.58
C THR A 219 5.34 -5.40 39.24
N GLY A 220 5.01 -5.59 37.96
CA GLY A 220 3.63 -5.63 37.51
C GLY A 220 3.53 -5.92 36.01
N THR A 221 2.30 -6.06 35.53
CA THR A 221 2.02 -6.07 34.09
C THR A 221 1.71 -4.64 33.68
N TYR A 222 2.48 -4.12 32.72
CA TYR A 222 2.30 -2.79 32.17
C TYR A 222 1.83 -2.92 30.72
N THR A 223 0.77 -2.20 30.38
CA THR A 223 0.21 -2.17 29.03
C THR A 223 0.17 -0.73 28.55
N GLY A 224 0.46 -0.50 27.27
CA GLY A 224 0.36 0.80 26.61
C GLY A 224 0.00 0.60 25.14
N GLN A 225 -0.02 1.70 24.39
CA GLN A 225 -0.29 1.69 22.96
C GLN A 225 0.78 2.48 22.21
N ASN A 226 1.28 1.88 21.14
CA ASN A 226 2.01 2.59 20.09
C ASN A 226 1.04 2.82 18.93
N THR A 227 1.14 3.98 18.31
CA THR A 227 0.37 4.39 17.14
C THR A 227 1.30 4.51 15.95
N ILE A 228 0.94 3.83 14.86
CA ILE A 228 1.65 3.86 13.58
C ILE A 228 0.65 4.35 12.53
N GLU A 229 0.92 5.54 12.00
CA GLU A 229 0.14 6.16 10.92
C GLU A 229 0.97 6.15 9.64
N GLY A 230 0.45 5.54 8.57
CA GLY A 230 1.12 5.56 7.28
C GLY A 230 1.17 6.97 6.69
N LYS A 231 2.29 7.33 6.08
CA LYS A 231 2.50 8.60 5.37
C LYS A 231 2.99 8.32 3.97
N VAL A 232 2.57 9.11 2.99
CA VAL A 232 3.10 9.00 1.62
C VAL A 232 4.60 9.29 1.63
N ASP A 233 5.39 8.33 1.19
CA ASP A 233 6.82 8.52 0.93
C ASP A 233 6.98 9.33 -0.36
N ASN A 234 7.58 10.51 -0.26
CA ASN A 234 7.83 11.39 -1.39
C ASN A 234 9.19 11.16 -2.06
N GLU A 235 10.00 10.29 -1.50
CA GLU A 235 11.40 10.04 -1.86
C GLU A 235 11.58 8.69 -2.57
N ASN A 236 10.82 7.64 -2.19
CA ASN A 236 10.78 6.35 -2.90
C ASN A 236 9.42 6.02 -3.48
N TYR A 237 9.10 6.68 -4.59
CA TYR A 237 8.15 6.08 -5.50
C TYR A 237 8.87 4.98 -6.29
N GLY A 238 8.88 3.76 -5.73
CA GLY A 238 9.53 2.59 -6.34
C GLY A 238 9.33 2.52 -7.86
N SER A 239 10.44 2.43 -8.59
CA SER A 239 10.48 2.22 -10.04
C SER A 239 10.12 0.80 -10.41
#